data_AF-A0A534PJX7-F1
#
_entry.id   AF-A0A534PJX7-F1
#
_cell.length_a   1.000
_cell.length_b   1.000
_cell.length_c   1.000
_cell.angle_alpha   90.00
_cell.angle_beta   90.00
_cell.angle_gamma   90.00
#
_symmetry.space_group_name_H-M   'P 1'
#
loop_
_entity.id
_entity.type
_entity.pdbx_description
1 polymer ?
#
loop_
_entity_poly.entity_id
_entity_poly.type
_entity_poly.pdbx_seq_one_letter_code
_entity_poly.pdbx_strand_id
1 'polypeptide(L)'
;MRGSSALEEALRDAPGARAWVVWEPVLTTDFGPPTASTSSRVTRASQLWDAHRALSDELRKKPWSDPDGEIVWDFVAVFPPGARWGDAPSFHGGPVVRVAEGLRRALQESGRR
;
A
#
# COMPACT_ATOMS: atom_id res chain seq x y z
N MET A 1 1.77 -12.11 5.47
CA MET A 1 0.37 -11.83 5.08
C MET A 1 0.19 -12.17 3.60
N ARG A 2 -1.05 -12.38 3.13
CA ARG A 2 -1.30 -12.61 1.70
C ARG A 2 -1.21 -11.32 0.87
N GLY A 3 -1.61 -10.17 1.43
CA GLY A 3 -1.49 -8.87 0.78
C GLY A 3 -0.05 -8.49 0.44
N SER A 4 0.90 -8.71 1.35
CA SER A 4 2.33 -8.50 1.10
C SER A 4 2.86 -9.33 -0.07
N SER A 5 2.43 -10.59 -0.19
CA SER A 5 2.84 -11.45 -1.31
C SER A 5 2.23 -11.00 -2.64
N ALA A 6 0.95 -10.60 -2.64
CA ALA A 6 0.28 -10.07 -3.82
C ALA A 6 0.92 -8.75 -4.31
N LEU A 7 1.31 -7.87 -3.39
CA LEU A 7 2.06 -6.66 -3.71
C LEU A 7 3.43 -6.97 -4.33
N GLU A 8 4.21 -7.87 -3.72
CA GLU A 8 5.53 -8.25 -4.24
C GLU A 8 5.45 -8.87 -5.65
N GLU A 9 4.43 -9.69 -5.91
CA GLU A 9 4.18 -10.20 -7.26
C GLU A 9 3.87 -9.07 -8.25
N ALA A 10 3.00 -8.12 -7.88
CA ALA A 10 2.68 -6.98 -8.75
C ALA A 10 3.90 -6.08 -9.02
N LEU A 11 4.77 -5.86 -8.02
CA LEU A 11 6.00 -5.09 -8.16
C LEU A 11 7.07 -5.81 -8.99
N ARG A 12 7.05 -7.15 -9.04
CA ARG A 12 7.94 -7.93 -9.91
C ARG A 12 7.65 -7.67 -11.38
N ASP A 13 6.37 -7.53 -11.71
CA ASP A 13 5.89 -7.25 -13.07
C ASP A 13 6.04 -5.77 -13.48
N ALA A 14 6.39 -4.89 -12.53
CA ALA A 14 6.55 -3.45 -12.74
C ALA A 14 7.89 -2.92 -12.19
N PRO A 15 9.04 -3.28 -12.80
CA PRO A 15 10.35 -3.04 -12.21
C PRO A 15 10.75 -1.56 -12.07
N GLY A 16 10.10 -0.65 -12.80
CA GLY A 16 10.30 0.81 -12.68
C GLY A 16 9.44 1.47 -11.59
N ALA A 17 8.51 0.75 -10.97
CA ALA A 17 7.66 1.30 -9.92
C ALA A 17 8.47 1.55 -8.64
N ARG A 18 8.26 2.72 -8.04
CA ARG A 18 8.71 3.01 -6.67
C ARG A 18 7.58 2.70 -5.71
N ALA A 19 7.86 1.89 -4.70
CA ALA A 19 6.88 1.46 -3.73
C ALA A 19 7.34 1.71 -2.30
N TRP A 20 6.39 2.10 -1.47
CA TRP A 20 6.54 2.19 -0.03
C TRP A 20 5.52 1.26 0.62
N VAL A 21 5.97 0.49 1.61
CA VAL A 21 5.09 -0.28 2.49
C VAL A 21 5.18 0.35 3.87
N VAL A 22 4.05 0.85 4.36
CA VAL A 22 3.94 1.38 5.71
C VAL A 22 3.23 0.35 6.56
N TRP A 23 3.95 -0.14 7.56
CA TRP A 23 3.42 -1.06 8.55
C TRP A 23 2.88 -0.26 9.72
N GLU A 24 1.69 -0.63 10.19
CA GLU A 24 1.00 0.02 11.30
C GLU A 24 0.55 -1.02 12.34
N PRO A 25 0.42 -0.66 13.62
CA PRO A 25 -0.15 -1.54 14.63
C PRO A 25 -1.65 -1.76 14.36
N VAL A 26 -2.08 -3.02 14.33
CA VAL A 26 -3.48 -3.41 14.17
C VAL A 26 -4.05 -3.93 15.48
N LEU A 27 -3.24 -4.67 16.24
CA LEU A 27 -3.59 -5.19 17.56
C LEU A 27 -2.98 -4.31 18.66
N THR A 28 -3.61 -4.29 19.83
CA THR A 28 -3.07 -3.63 21.04
C THR A 28 -1.75 -4.24 21.51
N THR A 29 -1.40 -5.42 21.00
CA THR A 29 -0.15 -6.14 21.26
C THR A 29 0.94 -5.88 20.22
N ASP A 30 0.69 -5.07 19.20
CA ASP A 30 1.68 -4.74 18.17
C ASP A 30 2.61 -3.62 18.66
N PHE A 31 3.58 -4.00 19.50
CA PHE A 31 4.52 -3.06 20.13
C PHE A 31 5.70 -2.65 19.23
N GLY A 32 5.74 -3.12 17.99
CA GLY A 32 6.86 -2.88 17.09
C GLY A 32 6.58 -3.30 15.66
N PRO A 33 7.55 -3.04 14.75
CA PRO A 33 7.42 -3.38 13.34
C PRO A 33 7.23 -4.89 13.14
N PRO A 34 6.72 -5.30 11.96
CA PRO A 34 6.61 -6.70 11.61
C PRO A 34 7.95 -7.41 11.76
N THR A 35 7.87 -8.70 12.09
CA THR A 35 9.04 -9.57 12.15
C THR A 35 9.80 -9.59 10.82
N ALA A 36 11.10 -9.91 10.88
CA ALA A 36 11.94 -10.03 9.69
C ALA A 36 11.36 -10.98 8.62
N SER A 37 10.63 -12.03 9.03
CA SER A 37 9.97 -12.99 8.12
C SER A 37 8.72 -12.44 7.41
N THR A 38 8.14 -11.36 7.92
CA THR A 38 7.05 -10.63 7.25
C THR A 38 7.62 -9.58 6.32
N SER A 39 8.60 -8.81 6.77
CA SER A 39 9.27 -7.78 5.98
C SER A 39 10.04 -8.36 4.78
N SER A 40 10.63 -9.56 4.91
CA SER A 40 11.33 -10.22 3.80
C SER A 40 10.43 -10.62 2.62
N ARG A 41 9.11 -10.51 2.76
CA ARG A 41 8.15 -10.85 1.70
C ARG A 41 7.95 -9.74 0.68
N VAL A 42 8.34 -8.50 1.00
CA VAL A 42 8.26 -7.36 0.08
C VAL A 42 9.64 -6.73 -0.01
N THR A 43 10.42 -7.16 -1.00
CA THR A 43 11.80 -6.72 -1.15
C THR A 43 11.95 -5.55 -2.11
N ARG A 44 10.95 -5.34 -2.97
CA ARG A 44 10.94 -4.29 -4.01
C ARG A 44 10.33 -2.97 -3.52
N ALA A 45 10.21 -2.78 -2.21
CA ALA A 45 9.65 -1.57 -1.61
C ALA A 45 10.53 -1.07 -0.47
N SER A 46 10.55 0.25 -0.27
CA SER A 46 11.04 0.83 0.99
C SER A 46 10.00 0.56 2.08
N GLN A 47 10.44 0.04 3.22
CA GLN A 47 9.55 -0.33 4.32
C GLN A 47 9.69 0.63 5.48
N LEU A 48 8.57 1.04 6.05
CA LEU A 48 8.46 2.03 7.12
C LEU A 48 7.56 1.47 8.23
N TRP A 49 7.84 1.88 9.47
CA TRP A 49 6.98 1.61 10.63
C TRP A 49 6.33 2.90 11.08
N ASP A 50 5.01 2.91 11.13
CA ASP A 50 4.21 4.03 11.64
C ASP A 50 3.49 3.59 12.92
N ALA A 51 4.19 3.76 14.04
CA ALA A 51 3.70 3.39 15.37
C ALA A 51 2.42 4.17 15.78
N HIS A 52 2.19 5.33 15.19
CA HIS A 52 1.11 6.24 15.57
C HIS A 52 -0.03 6.27 14.56
N ARG A 53 0.05 5.46 13.48
CA ARG A 53 -0.96 5.38 12.43
C ARG A 53 -1.25 6.73 11.78
N ALA A 54 -0.24 7.59 11.71
CA ALA A 54 -0.34 8.93 11.15
C ALA A 54 -0.75 8.90 9.66
N LEU A 55 -0.25 7.92 8.90
CA LEU A 55 -0.65 7.73 7.51
C LEU A 55 -2.13 7.35 7.42
N SER A 56 -2.59 6.33 8.17
CA SER A 56 -4.01 5.98 8.21
C SER A 56 -4.91 7.15 8.61
N ASP A 57 -4.49 7.96 9.60
CA ASP A 57 -5.26 9.14 10.03
C ASP A 57 -5.36 10.22 8.95
N GLU A 58 -4.31 10.43 8.16
CA GLU A 58 -4.36 11.31 6.99
C GLU A 58 -5.20 10.73 5.86
N LEU A 59 -5.08 9.42 5.61
CA LEU A 59 -5.84 8.73 4.57
C LEU A 59 -7.33 8.81 4.86
N ARG A 60 -7.81 8.51 6.08
CA ARG A 60 -9.23 8.60 6.47
C ARG A 60 -9.91 9.94 6.14
N LYS A 61 -9.14 11.02 6.02
CA LYS A 61 -9.66 12.35 5.65
C LYS A 61 -9.91 12.49 4.14
N LYS A 62 -9.49 11.51 3.34
CA LYS A 62 -9.57 11.52 1.88
C LYS A 62 -10.85 10.81 1.42
N PRO A 63 -11.65 11.42 0.54
CA PRO A 63 -12.88 10.79 0.01
C PRO A 63 -12.65 9.45 -0.69
N TRP A 64 -11.43 9.18 -1.15
CA TRP A 64 -11.08 7.97 -1.89
C TRP A 64 -10.49 6.85 -1.02
N SER A 65 -10.06 7.11 0.22
CA SER A 65 -9.38 6.06 1.01
C SER A 65 -10.34 5.06 1.63
N ASP A 66 -11.56 5.51 1.96
CA ASP A 66 -12.49 4.74 2.77
C ASP A 66 -13.93 5.31 2.69
N PRO A 67 -14.85 4.71 1.90
CA PRO A 67 -16.25 5.12 1.90
C PRO A 67 -17.03 4.64 3.13
N ASP A 68 -16.54 3.62 3.87
CA ASP A 68 -17.27 2.95 4.96
C ASP A 68 -16.66 3.21 6.36
N GLY A 69 -15.49 3.84 6.43
CA GLY A 69 -14.89 4.40 7.65
C GLY A 69 -14.25 3.40 8.62
N GLU A 70 -14.30 2.09 8.34
CA GLU A 70 -13.94 1.12 9.36
C GLU A 70 -12.44 0.88 9.46
N ILE A 71 -11.68 0.55 8.40
CA ILE A 71 -10.26 0.20 8.60
C ILE A 71 -9.44 0.33 7.29
N VAL A 72 -8.41 1.20 7.26
CA VAL A 72 -7.39 1.31 6.18
C VAL A 72 -6.26 0.27 6.34
N TRP A 73 -6.62 -0.96 6.68
CA TRP A 73 -5.68 -2.09 6.77
C TRP A 73 -5.67 -2.87 5.45
N ASP A 74 -4.51 -3.42 5.07
CA ASP A 74 -4.33 -4.14 3.80
C ASP A 74 -4.79 -3.33 2.58
N PHE A 75 -4.39 -2.05 2.52
CA PHE A 75 -4.76 -1.10 1.48
C PHE A 75 -3.58 -0.82 0.53
N VAL A 76 -3.89 -0.52 -0.74
CA VAL A 76 -2.92 -0.04 -1.73
C VAL A 76 -3.47 1.18 -2.46
N ALA A 77 -2.58 2.11 -2.80
CA ALA A 77 -2.84 3.24 -3.69
C ALA A 77 -1.69 3.41 -4.68
N VAL A 78 -2.01 3.62 -5.94
CA VAL A 78 -1.07 3.89 -7.03
C VAL A 78 -1.26 5.33 -7.46
N PHE A 79 -0.16 6.07 -7.46
CA PHE A 79 -0.13 7.47 -7.87
C PHE A 79 0.60 7.60 -9.21
N PRO A 80 0.08 8.40 -10.16
CA PRO A 80 0.75 8.62 -11.44
C PRO A 80 2.07 9.39 -11.24
N PRO A 81 3.02 9.26 -12.18
CA PRO A 81 4.23 10.08 -12.17
C PRO A 81 3.92 11.58 -12.06
N GLY A 82 4.58 12.26 -11.15
CA GLY A 82 4.39 13.70 -10.91
C GLY A 82 3.27 14.06 -9.94
N ALA A 83 2.54 13.08 -9.40
CA ALA A 83 1.58 13.30 -8.32
C ALA A 83 2.23 13.98 -7.12
N ARG A 84 1.48 14.89 -6.48
CA ARG A 84 1.89 15.65 -5.30
C ARG A 84 1.06 15.23 -4.09
N TRP A 85 1.51 15.65 -2.91
CA TRP A 85 0.76 15.45 -1.69
C TRP A 85 -0.64 16.07 -1.81
N GLY A 86 -1.67 15.27 -1.54
CA GLY A 86 -3.07 15.68 -1.62
C GLY A 86 -3.79 15.26 -2.90
N ASP A 87 -3.06 14.88 -3.95
CA ASP A 87 -3.67 14.35 -5.18
C ASP A 87 -4.37 13.00 -4.91
N ALA A 88 -5.39 12.70 -5.71
CA ALA A 88 -6.04 11.40 -5.67
C ALA A 88 -5.21 10.35 -6.43
N PRO A 89 -5.16 9.10 -5.93
CA PRO A 89 -4.50 8.02 -6.67
C PRO A 89 -5.27 7.66 -7.94
N SER A 90 -4.56 7.21 -8.96
CA SER A 90 -5.18 6.70 -10.19
C SER A 90 -5.81 5.32 -9.99
N PHE A 91 -5.38 4.60 -8.96
CA PHE A 91 -5.95 3.33 -8.53
C PHE A 91 -5.78 3.16 -7.03
N HIS A 92 -6.79 2.65 -6.34
CA HIS A 92 -6.70 2.34 -4.92
C HIS A 92 -7.67 1.21 -4.54
N GLY A 93 -7.42 0.58 -3.40
CA GLY A 93 -8.36 -0.37 -2.83
C GLY A 93 -7.73 -1.29 -1.80
N GLY A 94 -8.58 -2.11 -1.20
CA GLY A 94 -8.20 -3.12 -0.23
C GLY A 94 -9.32 -4.14 -0.03
N PRO A 95 -9.07 -5.30 0.60
CA PRO A 95 -7.76 -5.86 0.91
C PRO A 95 -6.91 -6.07 -0.37
N VAL A 96 -5.58 -5.92 -0.31
CA VAL A 96 -4.69 -5.96 -1.50
C VAL A 96 -4.91 -7.22 -2.36
N VAL A 97 -5.17 -8.36 -1.72
CA VAL A 97 -5.46 -9.62 -2.42
C VAL A 97 -6.71 -9.57 -3.31
N ARG A 98 -7.73 -8.78 -2.93
CA ARG A 98 -8.96 -8.63 -3.72
C ARG A 98 -8.77 -7.71 -4.92
N VAL A 99 -7.79 -6.81 -4.84
CA VAL A 99 -7.54 -5.79 -5.85
C VAL A 99 -6.25 -6.04 -6.64
N ALA A 100 -5.61 -7.21 -6.45
CA ALA A 100 -4.29 -7.53 -7.01
C ALA A 100 -4.22 -7.43 -8.55
N GLU A 101 -5.28 -7.85 -9.25
CA GLU A 101 -5.34 -7.73 -10.71
C GLU A 101 -5.44 -6.26 -11.15
N GLY A 102 -6.26 -5.46 -10.47
CA GLY A 102 -6.34 -4.01 -10.73
C GLY A 102 -5.02 -3.30 -10.43
N LEU A 103 -4.34 -3.69 -9.35
CA LEU A 103 -3.02 -3.17 -8.99
C LEU A 103 -2.00 -3.43 -10.10
N ARG A 104 -1.92 -4.66 -10.63
CA ARG A 104 -1.02 -5.00 -11.74
C ARG A 104 -1.27 -4.14 -12.96
N ARG A 105 -2.54 -3.97 -13.36
CA ARG A 105 -2.91 -3.10 -14.49
C ARG A 105 -2.53 -1.65 -14.26
N ALA A 106 -2.84 -1.11 -13.09
CA ALA A 106 -2.51 0.28 -12.75
C ALA A 106 -1.01 0.55 -12.78
N LEU A 107 -0.18 -0.39 -12.32
CA LEU A 107 1.29 -0.28 -12.38
C LEU A 107 1.82 -0.33 -13.82
N GLN A 108 1.25 -1.18 -14.68
CA GLN A 108 1.62 -1.27 -16.10
C GLN A 108 1.24 0.00 -16.88
N GLU A 109 0.07 0.58 -16.60
CA GLU A 109 -0.39 1.83 -17.23
C GLU A 109 0.43 3.04 -16.79
N SER A 110 0.83 3.08 -15.51
CA SER A 110 1.63 4.18 -14.95
C SER A 110 3.07 4.19 -15.45
N GLY A 111 3.64 3.03 -15.83
CA GLY A 111 5.01 2.89 -16.33
C GLY A 111 5.18 3.10 -17.84
N ARG A 112 4.10 3.39 -18.58
CA ARG A 112 4.06 3.36 -20.05
C ARG A 112 4.35 4.71 -20.74
N ARG A 113 5.02 5.65 -20.08
CA ARG A 113 5.30 7.00 -20.59
C ARG A 113 6.78 7.32 -20.65
#